data_AF-A0AAV7G0U0-F1
#
_entry.id   AF-A0AAV7G0U0-F1
#
_cell.length_a   1.000
_cell.length_b   1.000
_cell.length_c   1.000
_cell.angle_alpha   90.00
_cell.angle_beta   90.00
_cell.angle_gamma   90.00
#
_symmetry.space_group_name_H-M   'P 1'
#
loop_
_entity.id
_entity.type
_entity.pdbx_description
1 polymer ?
#
loop_
_entity_poly.entity_id
_entity_poly.type
_entity_poly.pdbx_seq_one_letter_code
_entity_poly.pdbx_strand_id
1 'polypeptide(L)'
;MRLLKVPNVKHLLYEYIEEEFLFKVGLSFHSGRSDARMLKPTSKVLEPPVPVPKAASKRQVGGEDPQVLLKKKKLEGVAANTGKVAPVSSPIKIRLSRRTELEAELTGALNEWNAEFVKIKYFQGEFKRKYDQKTREAKVLEEELCGCRTELANIVQSISIQNQQIDHLQVDLERAQAMITQLREDQRASGEKVAVLKAENKRSQTLIAEKEAALTSFESARVFDDFKKSIAFKIIIQDHVQKARDHIYEVEVKALEQQCLDDGFIRGFMKGVCLMQRKTRVEVEGLTPSQASDDFPPGSDGDEIESEL
;
A
#
# COMPACT_ATOMS: atom_id res chain seq x y z
N MET A 1 -24.35 -25.62 4.43
CA MET A 1 -23.50 -26.40 5.36
C MET A 1 -24.20 -27.71 5.69
N ARG A 2 -23.66 -28.85 5.24
CA ARG A 2 -24.11 -30.17 5.69
C ARG A 2 -23.21 -30.60 6.84
N LEU A 3 -23.74 -30.60 8.06
CA LEU A 3 -23.03 -31.09 9.24
C LEU A 3 -22.88 -32.62 9.11
N LEU A 4 -21.66 -33.09 8.88
CA LEU A 4 -21.29 -34.50 8.97
C LEU A 4 -21.49 -34.95 10.42
N LYS A 5 -22.48 -35.83 10.65
CA LYS A 5 -22.67 -36.54 11.92
C LYS A 5 -21.45 -37.43 12.15
N VAL A 6 -20.58 -37.02 13.07
CA VAL A 6 -19.47 -37.84 13.56
C VAL A 6 -20.06 -39.04 14.31
N PRO A 7 -19.73 -40.30 13.94
CA PRO A 7 -20.19 -41.47 14.69
C PRO A 7 -19.61 -41.47 16.11
N ASN A 8 -20.42 -41.90 17.08
CA ASN A 8 -20.05 -41.96 18.48
C ASN A 8 -18.91 -42.98 18.71
N VAL A 9 -17.69 -42.47 18.87
CA VAL A 9 -16.44 -43.24 19.05
C VAL A 9 -16.53 -44.27 20.18
N LYS A 10 -17.40 -44.04 21.18
CA LYS A 10 -17.58 -44.99 22.30
C LYS A 10 -18.28 -46.29 21.92
N HIS A 11 -19.10 -46.31 20.87
CA HIS A 11 -19.73 -47.56 20.39
C HIS A 11 -18.76 -48.46 19.61
N LEU A 12 -17.86 -47.86 18.82
CA LEU A 12 -16.81 -48.60 18.10
C LEU A 12 -15.84 -49.30 19.05
N LEU A 13 -15.58 -48.72 20.23
CA LEU A 13 -14.65 -49.29 21.20
C LEU A 13 -15.21 -50.55 21.90
N TYR A 14 -16.53 -50.69 22.01
CA TYR A 14 -17.15 -51.79 22.75
C TYR A 14 -17.27 -53.07 21.90
N GLU A 15 -17.56 -52.96 20.60
CA GLU A 15 -17.58 -54.12 19.69
C GLU A 15 -16.18 -54.73 19.49
N TYR A 16 -15.13 -53.91 19.55
CA TYR A 16 -13.76 -54.38 19.34
C TYR A 16 -13.25 -55.28 20.48
N ILE A 17 -13.74 -55.09 21.71
CA ILE A 17 -13.26 -55.82 22.90
C ILE A 17 -13.82 -57.25 22.95
N GLU A 18 -15.05 -57.48 22.49
CA GLU A 18 -15.63 -58.83 22.44
C GLU A 18 -15.01 -59.71 21.33
N GLU A 19 -14.73 -59.13 20.16
CA GLU A 19 -14.08 -59.86 19.06
C GLU A 19 -12.62 -60.23 19.38
N GLU A 20 -11.88 -59.35 20.06
CA GLU A 20 -10.49 -59.63 20.46
C GLU A 20 -10.40 -60.77 21.49
N PHE A 21 -11.40 -60.89 22.39
CA PHE A 21 -11.45 -61.95 23.40
C PHE A 21 -11.70 -63.33 22.77
N LEU A 22 -12.62 -63.43 21.81
CA LEU A 22 -12.88 -64.66 21.04
C LEU A 22 -11.68 -65.05 20.17
N PHE A 23 -10.96 -64.07 19.60
CA PHE A 23 -9.77 -64.30 18.78
C PHE A 23 -8.58 -64.83 19.60
N LYS A 24 -8.35 -64.26 20.79
CA LYS A 24 -7.23 -64.67 21.66
C LYS A 24 -7.43 -66.06 22.27
N VAL A 25 -8.67 -66.42 22.59
CA VAL A 25 -9.01 -67.78 23.05
C VAL A 25 -8.90 -68.78 21.88
N GLY A 26 -9.37 -68.42 20.68
CA GLY A 26 -9.29 -69.27 19.49
C GLY A 26 -7.87 -69.57 18.99
N LEU A 27 -6.94 -68.61 19.08
CA LEU A 27 -5.55 -68.80 18.64
C LEU A 27 -4.68 -69.59 19.62
N SER A 28 -4.98 -69.55 20.93
CA SER A 28 -4.16 -70.24 21.94
C SER A 28 -4.15 -71.77 21.81
N PHE A 29 -5.14 -72.36 21.14
CA PHE A 29 -5.17 -73.79 20.81
C PHE A 29 -4.28 -74.18 19.61
N HIS A 30 -3.77 -73.23 18.82
CA HIS A 30 -2.92 -73.50 17.64
C HIS A 30 -1.43 -73.23 17.89
N SER A 31 -1.05 -72.53 18.97
CA SER A 31 0.34 -72.14 19.23
C SER A 31 1.20 -73.20 19.93
N GLY A 32 0.66 -74.39 20.22
CA GLY A 32 1.38 -75.47 20.93
C GLY A 32 2.32 -76.32 20.07
N ARG A 33 2.43 -76.07 18.77
CA ARG A 33 3.33 -76.80 17.86
C ARG A 33 3.83 -75.88 16.76
N SER A 34 5.06 -75.36 16.87
CA SER A 34 6.09 -75.48 15.82
C SER A 34 7.33 -74.63 16.12
N ASP A 35 8.47 -75.30 15.98
CA ASP A 35 9.80 -74.84 15.56
C ASP A 35 10.47 -73.64 16.25
N ALA A 36 11.38 -73.99 17.15
CA ALA A 36 12.56 -73.19 17.43
C ALA A 36 13.44 -73.09 16.17
N ARG A 37 13.38 -71.95 15.48
CA ARG A 37 14.46 -71.51 14.58
C ARG A 37 14.81 -70.06 14.88
N MET A 38 16.04 -69.89 15.38
CA MET A 38 16.69 -68.60 15.53
C MET A 38 16.72 -67.86 14.18
N LEU A 39 16.22 -66.63 14.16
CA LEU A 39 16.53 -65.69 13.08
C LEU A 39 17.30 -64.50 13.65
N LYS A 40 18.51 -64.32 13.12
CA LYS A 40 19.36 -63.16 13.36
C LYS A 40 18.77 -61.91 12.67
N PRO A 41 18.99 -60.70 13.22
CA PRO A 41 18.50 -59.47 12.63
C PRO A 41 19.47 -58.97 11.55
N THR A 42 18.97 -58.65 10.36
CA THR A 42 19.69 -57.73 9.45
C THR A 42 18.74 -56.66 8.92
N SER A 43 19.21 -55.43 9.12
CA SER A 43 18.65 -54.15 8.75
C SER A 43 18.97 -53.80 7.30
N LYS A 44 18.05 -53.10 6.61
CA LYS A 44 18.22 -52.05 5.57
C LYS A 44 16.83 -51.72 4.99
N VAL A 45 16.24 -50.56 5.29
CA VAL A 45 16.36 -49.23 4.65
C VAL A 45 15.72 -49.16 3.25
N LEU A 46 14.74 -48.25 3.14
CA LEU A 46 13.87 -47.87 2.02
C LEU A 46 14.59 -47.24 0.80
N GLU A 47 14.03 -47.42 -0.41
CA GLU A 47 13.48 -46.33 -1.26
C GLU A 47 12.66 -46.88 -2.47
N PRO A 48 11.79 -46.06 -3.12
CA PRO A 48 10.53 -46.50 -3.76
C PRO A 48 10.45 -46.14 -5.29
N PRO A 49 9.29 -45.99 -5.98
CA PRO A 49 8.95 -46.81 -7.17
C PRO A 49 8.55 -46.02 -8.45
N VAL A 50 8.58 -46.64 -9.64
CA VAL A 50 7.82 -46.17 -10.84
C VAL A 50 7.57 -47.34 -11.85
N PRO A 51 6.70 -47.24 -12.89
CA PRO A 51 5.28 -47.60 -12.90
C PRO A 51 4.87 -48.73 -13.90
N VAL A 52 3.57 -49.12 -13.79
CA VAL A 52 2.71 -50.09 -14.52
C VAL A 52 2.83 -50.10 -16.08
N PRO A 53 2.42 -51.18 -16.81
CA PRO A 53 1.01 -51.29 -17.25
C PRO A 53 0.41 -52.72 -17.49
N LYS A 54 -0.91 -52.81 -17.26
CA LYS A 54 -2.02 -53.52 -17.96
C LYS A 54 -1.78 -54.85 -18.72
N ALA A 55 -2.60 -55.86 -18.36
CA ALA A 55 -3.32 -56.81 -19.24
C ALA A 55 -4.14 -57.77 -18.35
N ALA A 56 -5.24 -58.42 -18.72
CA ALA A 56 -6.24 -58.29 -19.76
C ALA A 56 -7.42 -59.21 -19.34
N SER A 57 -8.61 -58.84 -19.75
CA SER A 57 -9.87 -59.57 -19.60
C SER A 57 -9.90 -60.89 -20.39
N LYS A 58 -10.51 -61.95 -19.84
CA LYS A 58 -11.14 -63.02 -20.64
C LYS A 58 -12.26 -63.74 -19.87
N ARG A 59 -13.43 -63.81 -20.52
CA ARG A 59 -14.64 -64.59 -20.20
C ARG A 59 -14.45 -66.09 -20.49
N GLN A 60 -15.22 -66.95 -19.80
CA GLN A 60 -16.04 -68.07 -20.31
C GLN A 60 -16.92 -68.60 -19.14
N VAL A 61 -18.26 -68.71 -19.19
CA VAL A 61 -19.22 -69.55 -19.97
C VAL A 61 -19.47 -70.95 -19.36
N GLY A 62 -20.76 -71.30 -19.20
CA GLY A 62 -21.32 -72.65 -18.91
C GLY A 62 -21.75 -72.81 -17.45
N GLY A 63 -23.03 -72.98 -17.07
CA GLY A 63 -23.94 -74.08 -17.44
C GLY A 63 -23.57 -75.33 -16.62
N GLU A 64 -24.37 -76.00 -15.80
CA GLU A 64 -25.82 -76.15 -15.62
C GLU A 64 -26.10 -76.60 -14.16
N ASP A 65 -27.35 -76.48 -13.73
CA ASP A 65 -27.94 -77.18 -12.57
C ASP A 65 -28.18 -78.66 -12.94
N PRO A 66 -28.24 -79.60 -11.97
CA PRO A 66 -29.56 -80.19 -11.74
C PRO A 66 -29.86 -80.60 -10.29
N GLN A 67 -31.08 -80.25 -9.85
CA GLN A 67 -31.89 -81.09 -8.96
C GLN A 67 -32.25 -82.43 -9.65
N VAL A 68 -32.38 -83.51 -8.86
CA VAL A 68 -33.62 -84.32 -8.76
C VAL A 68 -33.41 -85.54 -7.82
N LEU A 69 -34.43 -85.71 -6.96
CA LEU A 69 -34.95 -86.89 -6.25
C LEU A 69 -34.19 -88.24 -6.35
N LEU A 70 -34.14 -88.95 -5.21
CA LEU A 70 -34.62 -90.33 -5.18
C LEU A 70 -35.22 -90.76 -3.84
N LYS A 71 -36.37 -91.43 -3.97
CA LYS A 71 -37.35 -91.81 -2.95
C LYS A 71 -36.99 -93.12 -2.23
N LYS A 72 -37.59 -93.25 -1.04
CA LYS A 72 -37.87 -94.47 -0.26
C LYS A 72 -38.20 -95.70 -1.12
N LYS A 73 -37.76 -96.89 -0.67
CA LYS A 73 -38.47 -98.15 -0.91
C LYS A 73 -38.49 -99.02 0.36
N LYS A 74 -39.71 -99.20 0.86
CA LYS A 74 -40.14 -100.15 1.89
C LYS A 74 -40.36 -101.49 1.17
N LEU A 75 -39.92 -102.61 1.72
CA LEU A 75 -40.45 -103.92 1.35
C LEU A 75 -40.65 -104.75 2.62
N GLU A 76 -41.82 -105.33 2.70
CA GLU A 76 -42.46 -105.96 3.85
C GLU A 76 -42.91 -107.35 3.40
N GLY A 77 -42.84 -108.33 4.30
CA GLY A 77 -43.43 -109.66 4.14
C GLY A 77 -42.44 -110.80 4.40
N VAL A 78 -42.77 -111.91 5.06
CA VAL A 78 -43.98 -112.40 5.76
C VAL A 78 -43.50 -113.46 6.78
N ALA A 79 -44.32 -113.69 7.81
CA ALA A 79 -44.15 -114.58 8.96
C ALA A 79 -43.95 -116.08 8.68
N ALA A 80 -43.32 -116.77 9.64
CA ALA A 80 -43.59 -118.17 9.98
C ALA A 80 -43.23 -118.49 11.46
N ASN A 81 -44.28 -118.53 12.28
CA ASN A 81 -44.62 -119.44 13.37
C ASN A 81 -43.55 -120.22 14.18
N THR A 82 -43.66 -120.02 15.50
CA THR A 82 -43.66 -121.01 16.61
C THR A 82 -42.52 -122.03 16.73
N GLY A 83 -41.70 -121.81 17.76
CA GLY A 83 -40.91 -122.85 18.41
C GLY A 83 -40.40 -122.33 19.74
N LYS A 84 -41.14 -122.56 20.84
CA LYS A 84 -40.65 -122.39 22.20
C LYS A 84 -39.51 -123.37 22.43
N VAL A 85 -38.28 -122.87 22.36
CA VAL A 85 -37.10 -123.50 22.95
C VAL A 85 -36.36 -122.40 23.69
N ALA A 86 -36.26 -122.53 25.01
CA ALA A 86 -35.43 -121.68 25.83
C ALA A 86 -33.97 -121.78 25.34
N PRO A 87 -33.31 -120.70 24.88
CA PRO A 87 -31.90 -120.77 24.59
C PRO A 87 -31.15 -120.58 25.90
N VAL A 88 -30.50 -121.67 26.32
CA VAL A 88 -29.39 -121.61 27.26
C VAL A 88 -28.44 -120.51 26.77
N SER A 89 -28.38 -119.44 27.55
CA SER A 89 -27.53 -118.26 27.34
C SER A 89 -26.09 -118.70 27.13
N SER A 90 -25.65 -118.71 25.86
CA SER A 90 -24.25 -118.90 25.50
C SER A 90 -23.57 -117.53 25.44
N PRO A 91 -22.42 -117.31 26.12
CA PRO A 91 -21.73 -116.02 26.22
C PRO A 91 -21.38 -115.35 24.88
N ILE A 92 -21.43 -116.08 23.77
CA ILE A 92 -21.01 -115.64 22.44
C ILE A 92 -22.08 -114.79 21.72
N LYS A 93 -23.38 -115.06 21.91
CA LYS A 93 -24.46 -114.28 21.25
C LYS A 93 -24.64 -112.89 21.86
N ILE A 94 -24.49 -112.76 23.17
CA ILE A 94 -24.52 -111.47 23.90
C ILE A 94 -23.32 -110.58 23.50
N ARG A 95 -22.18 -111.20 23.16
CA ARG A 95 -20.99 -110.48 22.67
C ARG A 95 -21.16 -109.94 21.25
N LEU A 96 -21.95 -110.60 20.40
CA LEU A 96 -22.21 -110.15 19.03
C LEU A 96 -23.18 -108.95 19.00
N SER A 97 -24.25 -108.95 19.80
CA SER A 97 -25.18 -107.82 19.88
C SER A 97 -24.52 -106.56 20.45
N ARG A 98 -23.71 -106.71 21.50
CA ARG A 98 -22.94 -105.59 22.09
C ARG A 98 -21.92 -105.01 21.11
N ARG A 99 -21.34 -105.85 20.25
CA ARG A 99 -20.39 -105.38 19.22
C ARG A 99 -21.10 -104.52 18.17
N THR A 100 -22.26 -104.95 17.68
CA THR A 100 -23.03 -104.17 16.70
C THR A 100 -23.55 -102.85 17.26
N GLU A 101 -23.92 -102.81 18.54
CA GLU A 101 -24.30 -101.58 19.25
C GLU A 101 -23.11 -100.61 19.37
N LEU A 102 -21.93 -101.10 19.80
CA LEU A 102 -20.73 -100.29 19.88
C LEU A 102 -20.27 -99.77 18.51
N GLU A 103 -20.38 -100.59 17.45
CA GLU A 103 -20.07 -100.17 16.08
C GLU A 103 -21.02 -99.05 15.60
N ALA A 104 -22.31 -99.13 15.95
CA ALA A 104 -23.29 -98.09 15.64
C ALA A 104 -23.03 -96.80 16.44
N GLU A 105 -22.72 -96.90 17.74
CA GLU A 105 -22.37 -95.75 18.59
C GLU A 105 -21.10 -95.05 18.10
N LEU A 106 -20.05 -95.80 17.78
CA LEU A 106 -18.80 -95.25 17.25
C LEU A 106 -19.02 -94.56 15.90
N THR A 107 -19.84 -95.15 15.03
CA THR A 107 -20.20 -94.56 13.74
C THR A 107 -21.02 -93.27 13.94
N GLY A 108 -21.94 -93.25 14.89
CA GLY A 108 -22.70 -92.07 15.27
C GLY A 108 -21.80 -90.93 15.76
N ALA A 109 -20.92 -91.22 16.72
CA ALA A 109 -19.97 -90.26 17.26
C ALA A 109 -19.01 -89.72 16.19
N LEU A 110 -18.52 -90.58 15.28
CA LEU A 110 -17.66 -90.16 14.17
C LEU A 110 -18.40 -89.22 13.21
N ASN A 111 -19.66 -89.52 12.89
CA ASN A 111 -20.49 -88.67 12.02
C ASN A 111 -20.78 -87.30 12.66
N GLU A 112 -21.08 -87.26 13.96
CA GLU A 112 -21.28 -86.01 14.69
C GLU A 112 -20.00 -85.18 14.73
N TRP A 113 -18.86 -85.81 15.03
CA TRP A 113 -17.56 -85.14 15.02
C TRP A 113 -17.22 -84.59 13.63
N ASN A 114 -17.47 -85.35 12.57
CA ASN A 114 -17.28 -84.89 11.19
C ASN A 114 -18.21 -83.71 10.85
N ALA A 115 -19.47 -83.73 11.29
CA ALA A 115 -20.41 -82.64 11.06
C ALA A 115 -19.95 -81.34 11.74
N GLU A 116 -19.53 -81.40 13.01
CA GLU A 116 -18.99 -80.26 13.73
C GLU A 116 -17.65 -79.78 13.13
N PHE A 117 -16.78 -80.68 12.67
CA PHE A 117 -15.54 -80.31 11.98
C PHE A 117 -15.83 -79.52 10.69
N VAL A 118 -16.77 -79.98 9.86
CA VAL A 118 -17.17 -79.28 8.63
C VAL A 118 -17.76 -77.90 8.95
N LYS A 119 -18.59 -77.81 10.00
CA LYS A 119 -19.17 -76.54 10.48
C LYS A 119 -18.10 -75.55 10.95
N ILE A 120 -17.09 -76.02 11.70
CA ILE A 120 -15.94 -75.20 12.11
C ILE A 120 -15.18 -74.69 10.88
N LYS A 121 -14.95 -75.54 9.88
CA LYS A 121 -14.26 -75.14 8.63
C LYS A 121 -15.06 -74.11 7.84
N TYR A 122 -16.39 -74.25 7.80
CA TYR A 122 -17.28 -73.25 7.21
C TYR A 122 -17.15 -71.91 7.93
N PHE A 123 -17.23 -71.89 9.26
CA PHE A 123 -17.08 -70.66 10.03
C PHE A 123 -15.70 -70.03 9.86
N GLN A 124 -14.63 -70.83 9.83
CA GLN A 124 -13.28 -70.34 9.54
C GLN A 124 -13.21 -69.59 8.19
N GLY A 125 -13.87 -70.13 7.16
CA GLY A 125 -13.96 -69.50 5.84
C GLY A 125 -14.81 -68.22 5.83
N GLU A 126 -15.92 -68.19 6.57
CA GLU A 126 -16.76 -66.99 6.76
C GLU A 126 -16.01 -65.88 7.49
N PHE A 127 -15.34 -66.19 8.61
CA PHE A 127 -14.54 -65.21 9.35
C PHE A 127 -13.41 -64.64 8.52
N LYS A 128 -12.70 -65.49 7.75
CA LYS A 128 -11.66 -65.02 6.84
C LYS A 128 -12.21 -64.03 5.81
N ARG A 129 -13.35 -64.33 5.18
CA ARG A 129 -13.99 -63.42 4.22
C ARG A 129 -14.41 -62.09 4.86
N LYS A 130 -14.97 -62.11 6.06
CA LYS A 130 -15.33 -60.89 6.81
C LYS A 130 -14.09 -60.06 7.14
N TYR A 131 -13.01 -60.70 7.60
CA TYR A 131 -11.75 -60.04 7.91
C TYR A 131 -11.13 -59.39 6.67
N ASP A 132 -11.06 -60.12 5.54
CA ASP A 132 -10.55 -59.60 4.27
C ASP A 132 -11.39 -58.41 3.79
N GLN A 133 -12.72 -58.48 3.95
CA GLN A 133 -13.62 -57.38 3.62
C GLN A 133 -13.35 -56.15 4.49
N LYS A 134 -13.26 -56.32 5.82
CA LYS A 134 -12.97 -55.23 6.75
C LYS A 134 -11.60 -54.60 6.52
N THR A 135 -10.61 -55.41 6.15
CA THR A 135 -9.28 -54.93 5.77
C THR A 135 -9.33 -54.05 4.53
N ARG A 136 -10.15 -54.39 3.53
CA ARG A 136 -10.35 -53.54 2.35
C ARG A 136 -11.07 -52.24 2.68
N GLU A 137 -12.12 -52.29 3.48
CA GLU A 137 -12.84 -51.10 3.96
C GLU A 137 -11.91 -50.15 4.72
N ALA A 138 -11.08 -50.69 5.61
CA ALA A 138 -10.11 -49.90 6.38
C ALA A 138 -9.09 -49.19 5.47
N LYS A 139 -8.59 -49.86 4.42
CA LYS A 139 -7.67 -49.25 3.45
C LYS A 139 -8.32 -48.10 2.67
N VAL A 140 -9.56 -48.27 2.22
CA VAL A 140 -10.30 -47.19 1.53
C VAL A 140 -10.46 -45.98 2.44
N LEU A 141 -10.85 -46.19 3.70
CA LEU A 141 -10.97 -45.10 4.67
C LEU A 141 -9.63 -44.41 4.96
N GLU A 142 -8.52 -45.16 4.99
CA GLU A 142 -7.17 -44.59 5.16
C GLU A 142 -6.78 -43.69 3.97
N GLU A 143 -7.09 -44.11 2.74
CA GLU A 143 -6.88 -43.31 1.53
C GLU A 143 -7.73 -42.03 1.53
N GLU A 144 -9.03 -42.13 1.88
CA GLU A 144 -9.92 -40.98 2.01
C GLU A 144 -9.44 -40.00 3.08
N LEU A 145 -8.97 -40.51 4.22
CA LEU A 145 -8.40 -39.70 5.30
C LEU A 145 -7.12 -38.99 4.86
N CYS A 146 -6.27 -39.66 4.07
CA CYS A 146 -5.09 -39.04 3.47
C CYS A 146 -5.47 -37.90 2.51
N GLY A 147 -6.51 -38.09 1.69
CA GLY A 147 -7.09 -37.06 0.84
C GLY A 147 -7.56 -35.85 1.65
N CYS A 148 -8.37 -36.08 2.68
CA CYS A 148 -8.88 -35.02 3.55
C CYS A 148 -7.76 -34.23 4.25
N ARG A 149 -6.69 -34.90 4.69
CA ARG A 149 -5.51 -34.23 5.30
C ARG A 149 -4.82 -33.30 4.31
N THR A 150 -4.66 -33.75 3.06
CA THR A 150 -4.04 -32.95 2.00
C THR A 150 -4.90 -31.74 1.66
N GLU A 151 -6.22 -31.91 1.51
CA GLU A 151 -7.16 -30.81 1.29
C GLU A 151 -7.12 -29.79 2.42
N LEU A 152 -7.12 -30.26 3.67
CA LEU A 152 -7.04 -29.37 4.84
C LEU A 152 -5.72 -28.58 4.84
N ALA A 153 -4.58 -29.23 4.54
CA ALA A 153 -3.29 -28.55 4.44
C ALA A 153 -3.30 -27.44 3.37
N ASN A 154 -3.88 -27.72 2.20
CA ASN A 154 -4.02 -26.73 1.13
C ASN A 154 -4.93 -25.56 1.53
N ILE A 155 -6.03 -25.83 2.22
CA ILE A 155 -6.94 -24.79 2.73
C ILE A 155 -6.21 -23.90 3.75
N VAL A 156 -5.49 -24.51 4.70
CA VAL A 156 -4.71 -23.77 5.71
C VAL A 156 -3.66 -22.89 5.05
N GLN A 157 -2.95 -23.40 4.04
CA GLN A 157 -1.97 -22.63 3.28
C GLN A 157 -2.62 -21.46 2.53
N SER A 158 -3.75 -21.70 1.86
CA SER A 158 -4.50 -20.65 1.15
C SER A 158 -4.97 -19.55 2.11
N ILE A 159 -5.51 -19.91 3.27
CA ILE A 159 -5.94 -18.96 4.31
C ILE A 159 -4.75 -18.17 4.83
N SER A 160 -3.60 -18.82 5.05
CA SER A 160 -2.38 -18.15 5.49
C SER A 160 -1.92 -17.08 4.50
N ILE A 161 -1.96 -17.37 3.20
CA ILE A 161 -1.60 -16.41 2.15
C ILE A 161 -2.60 -15.25 2.10
N GLN A 162 -3.89 -15.53 2.20
CA GLN A 162 -4.93 -14.49 2.25
C GLN A 162 -4.76 -13.56 3.45
N ASN A 163 -4.45 -14.12 4.63
CA ASN A 163 -4.20 -13.31 5.83
C ASN A 163 -2.98 -12.39 5.64
N GLN A 164 -1.89 -12.88 5.06
CA GLN A 164 -0.73 -12.04 4.72
C GLN A 164 -1.10 -10.90 3.78
N GLN A 165 -1.94 -11.16 2.78
CA GLN A 165 -2.41 -10.11 1.86
C GLN A 165 -3.27 -9.06 2.57
N ILE A 166 -4.15 -9.49 3.48
CA ILE A 166 -4.98 -8.60 4.29
C ILE A 166 -4.09 -7.72 5.18
N ASP A 167 -3.07 -8.29 5.83
CA ASP A 167 -2.13 -7.54 6.67
C ASP A 167 -1.40 -6.46 5.85
N HIS A 168 -0.95 -6.79 4.64
CA HIS A 168 -0.33 -5.81 3.74
C HIS A 168 -1.31 -4.69 3.35
N LEU A 169 -2.55 -5.03 2.98
CA LEU A 169 -3.57 -4.04 2.63
C LEU A 169 -3.93 -3.14 3.81
N GLN A 170 -3.95 -3.69 5.04
CA GLN A 170 -4.22 -2.94 6.26
C GLN A 170 -3.11 -1.89 6.51
N VAL A 171 -1.84 -2.27 6.36
CA VAL A 171 -0.71 -1.34 6.50
C VAL A 171 -0.78 -0.22 5.46
N ASP A 172 -1.12 -0.53 4.21
CA ASP A 172 -1.25 0.47 3.15
C ASP A 172 -2.44 1.41 3.40
N LEU A 173 -3.55 0.89 3.92
CA LEU A 173 -4.71 1.69 4.32
C LEU A 173 -4.35 2.67 5.45
N GLU A 174 -3.65 2.20 6.48
CA GLU A 174 -3.19 3.04 7.60
C GLU A 174 -2.22 4.14 7.11
N ARG A 175 -1.30 3.79 6.20
CA ARG A 175 -0.40 4.77 5.58
C ARG A 175 -1.17 5.83 4.79
N ALA A 176 -2.15 5.42 3.99
CA ALA A 176 -2.98 6.34 3.22
C ALA A 176 -3.82 7.26 4.13
N GLN A 177 -4.37 6.73 5.23
CA GLN A 177 -5.10 7.52 6.23
C GLN A 177 -4.20 8.56 6.92
N ALA A 178 -2.96 8.19 7.25
CA ALA A 178 -1.98 9.13 7.79
C ALA A 178 -1.66 10.27 6.80
N MET A 179 -1.45 9.94 5.52
CA MET A 179 -1.22 10.95 4.47
C MET A 179 -2.42 11.90 4.29
N ILE A 180 -3.65 11.37 4.28
CA ILE A 180 -4.87 12.19 4.18
C ILE A 180 -5.00 13.12 5.39
N THR A 181 -4.67 12.63 6.58
CA THR A 181 -4.71 13.43 7.81
C THR A 181 -3.72 14.58 7.74
N GLN A 182 -2.48 14.32 7.35
CA GLN A 182 -1.46 15.36 7.14
C GLN A 182 -1.90 16.40 6.12
N LEU A 183 -2.42 15.96 4.96
CA LEU A 183 -2.87 16.87 3.92
C LEU A 183 -4.00 17.80 4.39
N ARG A 184 -4.90 17.30 5.25
CA ARG A 184 -5.97 18.12 5.85
C ARG A 184 -5.42 19.16 6.81
N GLU A 185 -4.40 18.83 7.59
CA GLU A 185 -3.72 19.78 8.47
C GLU A 185 -3.00 20.87 7.67
N ASP A 186 -2.25 20.47 6.64
CA ASP A 186 -1.56 21.39 5.73
C ASP A 186 -2.56 22.33 5.03
N GLN A 187 -3.70 21.78 4.58
CA GLN A 187 -4.77 22.57 3.97
C GLN A 187 -5.37 23.58 4.96
N ARG A 188 -5.57 23.20 6.23
CA ARG A 188 -6.04 24.11 7.27
C ARG A 188 -5.05 25.24 7.52
N ALA A 189 -3.77 24.91 7.71
CA ALA A 189 -2.71 25.89 7.93
C ALA A 189 -2.56 26.82 6.72
N SER A 190 -2.70 26.31 5.51
CA SER A 190 -2.73 27.10 4.28
C SER A 190 -3.93 28.05 4.25
N GLY A 191 -5.13 27.57 4.62
CA GLY A 191 -6.33 28.40 4.74
C GLY A 191 -6.17 29.57 5.72
N GLU A 192 -5.54 29.32 6.87
CA GLU A 192 -5.21 30.36 7.86
C GLU A 192 -4.25 31.41 7.30
N LYS A 193 -3.18 30.98 6.60
CA LYS A 193 -2.25 31.90 5.93
C LYS A 193 -2.94 32.77 4.89
N VAL A 194 -3.85 32.20 4.09
CA VAL A 194 -4.64 32.95 3.10
C VAL A 194 -5.55 33.97 3.79
N ALA A 195 -6.17 33.63 4.93
CA ALA A 195 -6.98 34.56 5.69
C ALA A 195 -6.17 35.75 6.24
N VAL A 196 -4.96 35.49 6.77
CA VAL A 196 -4.03 36.53 7.23
C VAL A 196 -3.62 37.46 6.08
N LEU A 197 -3.17 36.89 4.95
CA LEU A 197 -2.77 37.67 3.77
C LEU A 197 -3.94 38.50 3.22
N LYS A 198 -5.16 37.98 3.25
CA LYS A 198 -6.37 38.73 2.85
C LYS A 198 -6.64 39.92 3.77
N ALA A 199 -6.45 39.75 5.08
CA ALA A 199 -6.61 40.84 6.05
C ALA A 199 -5.52 41.91 5.88
N GLU A 200 -4.27 41.50 5.65
CA GLU A 200 -3.14 42.39 5.39
C GLU A 200 -3.33 43.17 4.08
N ASN A 201 -3.72 42.50 2.99
CA ASN A 201 -4.03 43.15 1.72
C ASN A 201 -5.13 44.21 1.88
N LYS A 202 -6.20 43.89 2.64
CA LYS A 202 -7.25 44.87 2.95
C LYS A 202 -6.70 46.09 3.71
N ARG A 203 -5.81 45.89 4.69
CA ARG A 203 -5.14 47.00 5.41
C ARG A 203 -4.28 47.85 4.47
N SER A 204 -3.49 47.20 3.61
CA SER A 204 -2.64 47.89 2.63
C SER A 204 -3.48 48.70 1.65
N GLN A 205 -4.61 48.17 1.17
CA GLN A 205 -5.55 48.93 0.32
C GLN A 205 -6.12 50.15 1.03
N THR A 206 -6.48 50.04 2.32
CA THR A 206 -6.93 51.19 3.11
C THR A 206 -5.83 52.23 3.28
N LEU A 207 -4.59 51.80 3.55
CA LEU A 207 -3.44 52.69 3.69
C LEU A 207 -3.11 53.41 2.36
N ILE A 208 -3.18 52.70 1.23
CA ILE A 208 -2.99 53.29 -0.10
C ILE A 208 -4.07 54.36 -0.34
N ALA A 209 -5.34 54.04 -0.10
CA ALA A 209 -6.43 55.01 -0.25
C ALA A 209 -6.27 56.25 0.67
N GLU A 210 -5.79 56.06 1.90
CA GLU A 210 -5.47 57.16 2.81
C GLU A 210 -4.32 58.03 2.28
N LYS A 211 -3.25 57.41 1.75
CA LYS A 211 -2.12 58.16 1.15
C LYS A 211 -2.53 58.86 -0.14
N GLU A 212 -3.38 58.26 -0.97
CA GLU A 212 -3.94 58.89 -2.17
C GLU A 212 -4.84 60.08 -1.80
N ALA A 213 -5.68 59.94 -0.77
CA ALA A 213 -6.47 61.05 -0.22
C ALA A 213 -5.57 62.16 0.36
N ALA A 214 -4.50 61.79 1.06
CA ALA A 214 -3.50 62.73 1.58
C ALA A 214 -2.74 63.46 0.46
N LEU A 215 -2.43 62.79 -0.66
CA LEU A 215 -1.75 63.38 -1.81
C LEU A 215 -2.67 64.30 -2.62
N THR A 216 -3.94 63.93 -2.77
CA THR A 216 -4.96 64.75 -3.44
C THR A 216 -5.38 65.96 -2.61
N SER A 217 -5.40 65.82 -1.28
CA SER A 217 -5.58 66.93 -0.34
C SER A 217 -4.29 67.73 -0.09
N PHE A 218 -3.12 67.13 -0.34
CA PHE A 218 -1.86 67.87 -0.35
C PHE A 218 -2.04 68.98 -1.36
N GLU A 219 -1.79 70.19 -0.89
CA GLU A 219 -2.00 71.43 -1.60
C GLU A 219 -1.01 71.60 -2.76
N SER A 220 -0.87 70.60 -3.63
CA SER A 220 -0.22 70.73 -4.93
C SER A 220 -0.81 71.92 -5.68
N ALA A 221 -2.12 72.17 -5.54
CA ALA A 221 -2.76 73.38 -6.03
C ALA A 221 -2.24 74.66 -5.36
N ARG A 222 -2.03 74.71 -4.04
CA ARG A 222 -1.44 75.92 -3.41
C ARG A 222 0.04 76.07 -3.69
N VAL A 223 0.82 74.99 -3.69
CA VAL A 223 2.24 75.03 -4.06
C VAL A 223 2.39 75.51 -5.50
N PHE A 224 1.53 75.04 -6.42
CA PHE A 224 1.55 75.48 -7.80
C PHE A 224 1.06 76.93 -7.97
N ASP A 225 0.05 77.36 -7.20
CA ASP A 225 -0.40 78.76 -7.22
C ASP A 225 0.59 79.71 -6.55
N ASP A 226 1.26 79.31 -5.47
CA ASP A 226 2.31 80.09 -4.83
C ASP A 226 3.55 80.17 -5.71
N PHE A 227 3.87 79.09 -6.45
CA PHE A 227 4.88 79.12 -7.49
C PHE A 227 4.50 80.09 -8.63
N LYS A 228 3.24 80.08 -9.12
CA LYS A 228 2.76 81.07 -10.10
C LYS A 228 2.86 82.51 -9.56
N LYS A 229 2.46 82.75 -8.31
CA LYS A 229 2.58 84.07 -7.66
C LYS A 229 4.03 84.51 -7.58
N SER A 230 4.94 83.60 -7.22
CA SER A 230 6.39 83.86 -7.19
C SER A 230 6.92 84.23 -8.58
N ILE A 231 6.54 83.52 -9.64
CA ILE A 231 6.89 83.86 -11.02
C ILE A 231 6.34 85.24 -11.41
N ALA A 232 5.07 85.53 -11.10
CA ALA A 232 4.47 86.83 -11.40
C ALA A 232 5.20 87.97 -10.66
N PHE A 233 5.54 87.77 -9.38
CA PHE A 233 6.32 88.72 -8.61
C PHE A 233 7.70 88.95 -9.22
N LYS A 234 8.42 87.88 -9.63
CA LYS A 234 9.72 87.98 -10.31
C LYS A 234 9.61 88.83 -11.59
N ILE A 235 8.57 88.65 -12.39
CA ILE A 235 8.35 89.44 -13.62
C ILE A 235 8.16 90.92 -13.29
N ILE A 236 7.38 91.25 -12.24
CA ILE A 236 7.17 92.65 -11.82
C ILE A 236 8.48 93.31 -11.39
N ILE A 237 9.30 92.59 -10.61
CA ILE A 237 10.62 93.09 -10.19
C ILE A 237 11.54 93.28 -11.39
N GLN A 238 11.58 92.33 -12.33
CA GLN A 238 12.37 92.45 -13.56
C GLN A 238 11.93 93.65 -14.41
N ASP A 239 10.62 93.91 -14.56
CA ASP A 239 10.10 95.08 -15.26
C ASP A 239 10.51 96.40 -14.56
N HIS A 240 10.46 96.45 -13.23
CA HIS A 240 10.92 97.62 -12.47
C HIS A 240 12.43 97.85 -12.61
N VAL A 241 13.23 96.78 -12.54
CA VAL A 241 14.68 96.86 -12.75
C VAL A 241 15.00 97.31 -14.16
N GLN A 242 14.28 96.81 -15.17
CA GLN A 242 14.46 97.24 -16.56
C GLN A 242 14.08 98.71 -16.75
N LYS A 243 12.92 99.15 -16.23
CA LYS A 243 12.53 100.57 -16.26
C LYS A 243 13.54 101.48 -15.55
N ALA A 244 14.09 101.04 -14.43
CA ALA A 244 15.13 101.79 -13.72
C ALA A 244 16.42 101.86 -14.55
N ARG A 245 16.84 100.75 -15.18
CA ARG A 245 17.99 100.74 -16.11
C ARG A 245 17.77 101.67 -17.30
N ASP A 246 16.60 101.62 -17.93
CA ASP A 246 16.25 102.48 -19.06
C ASP A 246 16.24 103.95 -18.64
N HIS A 247 15.70 104.27 -17.45
CA HIS A 247 15.73 105.63 -16.89
C HIS A 247 17.14 106.13 -16.62
N ILE A 248 18.01 105.32 -16.01
CA ILE A 248 19.43 105.66 -15.79
C ILE A 248 20.12 105.90 -17.12
N TYR A 249 19.87 105.07 -18.14
CA TYR A 249 20.47 105.26 -19.46
C TYR A 249 19.97 106.55 -20.13
N GLU A 250 18.67 106.81 -20.12
CA GLU A 250 18.07 108.01 -20.73
C GLU A 250 18.42 109.31 -19.99
N VAL A 251 18.52 109.28 -18.66
CA VAL A 251 18.78 110.49 -17.87
C VAL A 251 20.26 110.67 -17.62
N GLU A 252 20.93 109.69 -17.02
CA GLU A 252 22.31 109.85 -16.56
C GLU A 252 23.30 109.61 -17.70
N VAL A 253 23.16 108.51 -18.45
CA VAL A 253 24.11 108.18 -19.53
C VAL A 253 23.99 109.17 -20.68
N LYS A 254 22.77 109.49 -21.15
CA LYS A 254 22.61 110.51 -22.20
C LYS A 254 22.96 111.93 -21.74
N ALA A 255 22.68 112.31 -20.49
CA ALA A 255 23.14 113.61 -19.99
C ALA A 255 24.66 113.66 -19.92
N LEU A 256 25.32 112.56 -19.56
CA LEU A 256 26.78 112.47 -19.55
C LEU A 256 27.36 112.44 -20.97
N GLU A 257 26.73 111.74 -21.92
CA GLU A 257 27.09 111.78 -23.35
C GLU A 257 26.92 113.19 -23.91
N GLN A 258 25.83 113.88 -23.60
CA GLN A 258 25.60 115.27 -23.98
C GLN A 258 26.64 116.20 -23.34
N GLN A 259 26.93 116.03 -22.05
CA GLN A 259 27.99 116.77 -21.36
C GLN A 259 29.36 116.47 -21.97
N CYS A 260 29.64 115.23 -22.38
CA CYS A 260 30.89 114.85 -23.04
C CYS A 260 30.96 115.35 -24.49
N LEU A 261 29.84 115.50 -25.20
CA LEU A 261 29.76 116.17 -26.49
C LEU A 261 29.99 117.68 -26.33
N ASP A 262 29.41 118.30 -25.30
CA ASP A 262 29.58 119.72 -25.00
C ASP A 262 31.00 120.02 -24.49
N ASP A 263 31.56 119.20 -23.58
CA ASP A 263 32.95 119.31 -23.12
C ASP A 263 33.95 118.86 -24.18
N GLY A 264 33.59 117.89 -25.02
CA GLY A 264 34.38 117.46 -26.18
C GLY A 264 34.40 118.55 -27.25
N PHE A 265 33.27 119.24 -27.45
CA PHE A 265 33.16 120.43 -28.28
C PHE A 265 33.96 121.59 -27.67
N ILE A 266 33.86 121.86 -26.36
CA ILE A 266 34.66 122.90 -25.69
C ILE A 266 36.16 122.56 -25.74
N ARG A 267 36.55 121.29 -25.54
CA ARG A 267 37.96 120.84 -25.59
C ARG A 267 38.49 120.84 -27.03
N GLY A 268 37.67 120.47 -28.01
CA GLY A 268 37.98 120.57 -29.44
C GLY A 268 38.06 122.01 -29.93
N PHE A 269 37.14 122.87 -29.46
CA PHE A 269 37.10 124.31 -29.71
C PHE A 269 38.32 125.00 -29.09
N MET A 270 38.67 124.71 -27.83
CA MET A 270 39.88 125.26 -27.18
C MET A 270 41.16 124.79 -27.87
N LYS A 271 41.24 123.53 -28.33
CA LYS A 271 42.36 123.08 -29.19
C LYS A 271 42.40 123.84 -30.51
N GLY A 272 41.25 124.10 -31.15
CA GLY A 272 41.15 124.90 -32.37
C GLY A 272 41.56 126.36 -32.17
N VAL A 273 41.17 126.98 -31.05
CA VAL A 273 41.57 128.33 -30.65
C VAL A 273 43.08 128.41 -30.40
N CYS A 274 43.66 127.45 -29.68
CA CYS A 274 45.13 127.37 -29.50
C CYS A 274 45.86 127.15 -30.84
N LEU A 275 45.30 126.35 -31.75
CA LEU A 275 45.88 126.12 -33.07
C LEU A 275 45.82 127.40 -33.94
N MET A 276 44.72 128.14 -33.86
CA MET A 276 44.56 129.42 -34.54
C MET A 276 45.50 130.48 -33.95
N GLN A 277 45.63 130.59 -32.63
CA GLN A 277 46.61 131.47 -31.98
C GLN A 277 48.06 131.18 -32.41
N ARG A 278 48.44 129.90 -32.58
CA ARG A 278 49.75 129.52 -33.14
C ARG A 278 49.94 129.93 -34.59
N LYS A 279 48.86 130.02 -35.38
CA LYS A 279 48.91 130.26 -36.83
C LYS A 279 48.80 131.74 -37.21
N THR A 280 48.11 132.57 -36.41
CA THR A 280 47.95 134.01 -36.67
C THR A 280 48.91 134.92 -35.89
N ARG A 281 49.69 134.40 -34.93
CA ARG A 281 50.74 135.18 -34.21
C ARG A 281 50.24 136.50 -33.61
N VAL A 282 48.95 136.55 -33.25
CA VAL A 282 48.34 137.64 -32.50
C VAL A 282 48.42 137.25 -31.03
N GLU A 283 49.28 137.93 -30.27
CA GLU A 283 49.31 137.82 -28.82
C GLU A 283 48.01 138.42 -28.26
N VAL A 284 47.15 137.57 -27.71
CA VAL A 284 46.08 138.02 -26.81
C VAL A 284 46.64 137.93 -25.40
N GLU A 285 46.89 139.09 -24.83
CA GLU A 285 47.45 139.25 -23.49
C GLU A 285 46.45 138.77 -22.43
N GLY A 286 46.93 137.87 -21.57
CA GLY A 286 46.22 137.39 -20.38
C GLY A 286 45.49 136.07 -20.56
N LEU A 287 46.18 134.96 -20.34
CA LEU A 287 45.63 133.70 -19.79
C LEU A 287 46.81 132.76 -19.55
N THR A 288 47.19 132.57 -18.29
CA THR A 288 48.12 131.53 -17.82
C THR A 288 47.31 130.33 -17.34
N PRO A 289 47.40 129.15 -17.99
CA PRO A 289 46.93 127.89 -17.41
C PRO A 289 48.08 127.02 -16.90
N SER A 290 47.83 126.52 -15.70
CA SER A 290 48.42 125.46 -14.90
C SER A 290 49.11 124.29 -15.62
N GLN A 291 50.12 123.74 -14.95
CA GLN A 291 50.54 122.35 -15.10
C GLN A 291 49.61 121.41 -14.29
N ALA A 292 49.32 120.28 -14.93
CA ALA A 292 48.45 119.20 -14.52
C ALA A 292 49.11 118.23 -13.53
N SER A 293 48.28 117.57 -12.72
CA SER A 293 48.62 116.38 -11.94
C SER A 293 47.87 115.20 -12.55
N ASP A 294 48.64 114.22 -13.02
CA ASP A 294 48.22 112.85 -13.27
C ASP A 294 47.82 112.16 -11.96
N ASP A 295 46.87 111.23 -12.04
CA ASP A 295 47.07 109.80 -11.69
C ASP A 295 45.73 109.13 -11.35
N PHE A 296 45.26 108.31 -12.30
CA PHE A 296 44.43 107.13 -12.03
C PHE A 296 45.32 105.90 -12.09
N PRO A 297 45.04 104.87 -11.29
CA PRO A 297 45.03 103.52 -11.83
C PRO A 297 43.77 102.72 -11.48
N PRO A 298 43.58 101.55 -12.15
CA PRO A 298 42.28 101.06 -12.61
C PRO A 298 41.73 99.88 -11.79
N GLY A 299 40.52 99.46 -12.16
CA GLY A 299 39.63 98.60 -11.38
C GLY A 299 39.97 97.11 -11.25
N SER A 300 38.99 96.38 -10.74
CA SER A 300 38.93 94.91 -10.76
C SER A 300 37.48 94.47 -10.71
N ASP A 301 37.10 93.70 -11.73
CA ASP A 301 35.95 92.80 -11.79
C ASP A 301 35.95 91.79 -10.64
N GLY A 302 34.76 91.25 -10.33
CA GLY A 302 34.57 90.17 -9.36
C GLY A 302 33.13 89.71 -9.18
N ASP A 303 32.46 89.34 -10.28
CA ASP A 303 31.44 88.28 -10.32
C ASP A 303 32.08 86.95 -9.83
N GLU A 304 31.45 85.90 -9.32
CA GLU A 304 30.10 85.52 -8.88
C GLU A 304 30.23 84.01 -8.49
N ILE A 305 29.24 83.45 -7.77
CA ILE A 305 28.87 82.02 -7.69
C ILE A 305 29.65 81.06 -6.77
N GLU A 306 29.14 80.88 -5.54
CA GLU A 306 29.12 79.56 -4.86
C GLU A 306 27.92 78.75 -5.39
N SER A 307 28.15 77.54 -5.90
CA SER A 307 27.12 76.55 -6.20
C SER A 307 27.44 75.26 -5.47
N GLU A 308 26.64 74.95 -4.44
CA GLU A 308 26.53 73.63 -3.84
C GLU A 308 25.37 72.87 -4.49
N LEU A 309 25.70 71.73 -5.10
CA LEU A 309 24.82 70.58 -5.31
C LEU A 309 25.60 69.34 -4.88
#